data_AF-U2STL9-F1
#
_entry.id   AF-U2STL9-F1
#
_cell.length_a   1.000
_cell.length_b   1.000
_cell.length_c   1.000
_cell.angle_alpha   90.00
_cell.angle_beta   90.00
_cell.angle_gamma   90.00
#
_symmetry.space_group_name_H-M   'P 1'
#
loop_
_entity.id
_entity.type
_entity.pdbx_description
1 polymer ?
#
loop_
_entity_poly.entity_id
_entity_poly.type
_entity_poly.pdbx_seq_one_letter_code
_entity_poly.pdbx_strand_id
1 'polypeptide(L)'
;MMIFQSSTHADRIVVALTLKDESGVEIIVPFTLDKQKEWMQANIITSVYGKGSDGHPKYQWYINQIKDGRLLYINKEKAAQFLTSAGVQFPMEEQTSSFITHSIKTYEDLVKLQEEKKEELKMAEEMNRIHENQTSEKIGEVLSNPPMPEDDFMAAYYKEIADSIVEAEPPMPEEVADGLWKSAANLRQSMDEFEEAEEKCGPNIETWENYAPQHQEILAHIEKAGEAYREDKSHEERTQAVETARGTMESSKAFFEAEREKLIEREKAYQEQIAAMQKEIETLKKETQQMSPEAMAKCLATAMQFMQEVEKTRAAAVDQPRVVSSELFASTRKAVKDAYFSVKLAPSKIKGFLRKKAHQAVDGILHQTAGVFNKGIESLSKKRDAVLRKSHEMQSADAFYREAVQAVMAEDKEDQHSYLTDLHAAQKMAQAGFGEYAIKKTLLKESPRRREMEEGQAAGIAKEVLSQKQQEKQNAKQNAGDAR
;
A
#
# COMPACT_ATOMS: atom_id res chain seq x y z
N MET A 1 -0.95 0.08 33.21
CA MET A 1 -0.40 1.29 32.59
C MET A 1 -1.12 1.56 31.29
N MET A 2 -1.64 2.77 31.12
CA MET A 2 -2.25 3.27 29.88
C MET A 2 -1.58 4.59 29.51
N ILE A 3 -1.40 4.84 28.21
CA ILE A 3 -0.83 6.09 27.70
C ILE A 3 -1.86 6.71 26.76
N PHE A 4 -2.12 7.99 26.93
CA PHE A 4 -3.10 8.75 26.16
C PHE A 4 -2.47 10.01 25.56
N GLN A 5 -2.97 10.44 24.41
CA GLN A 5 -2.78 11.81 23.95
C GLN A 5 -3.60 12.75 24.83
N SER A 6 -3.01 13.86 25.27
CA SER A 6 -3.69 14.82 26.13
C SER A 6 -4.88 15.46 25.41
N SER A 7 -6.02 15.54 26.10
CA SER A 7 -7.22 16.20 25.57
C SER A 7 -7.14 17.74 25.60
N THR A 8 -6.13 18.31 26.28
CA THR A 8 -5.99 19.76 26.48
C THR A 8 -4.84 20.39 25.71
N HIS A 9 -3.82 19.61 25.33
CA HIS A 9 -2.63 20.09 24.63
C HIS A 9 -2.12 19.00 23.69
N ALA A 10 -2.01 19.29 22.39
CA ALA A 10 -1.71 18.28 21.37
C ALA A 10 -0.29 17.66 21.49
N ASP A 11 0.65 18.40 22.10
CA ASP A 11 2.06 18.06 22.35
C ASP A 11 2.30 17.33 23.69
N ARG A 12 1.24 17.07 24.46
CA ARG A 12 1.33 16.43 25.77
C ARG A 12 0.81 14.99 25.72
N ILE A 13 1.57 14.09 26.35
CA ILE A 13 1.17 12.70 26.58
C ILE A 13 0.75 12.56 28.05
N VAL A 14 -0.26 11.75 28.31
CA VAL A 14 -0.78 11.47 29.65
C VAL A 14 -0.58 9.98 29.94
N VAL A 15 0.22 9.67 30.96
CA VAL A 15 0.47 8.29 31.37
C VAL A 15 -0.31 8.00 32.65
N ALA A 16 -1.21 7.02 32.59
CA ALA A 16 -1.85 6.45 33.75
C ALA A 16 -1.00 5.30 34.29
N LEU A 17 -0.43 5.52 35.48
CA LEU A 17 0.41 4.55 36.17
C LEU A 17 -0.40 3.78 37.19
N THR A 18 -0.03 2.53 37.41
CA THR A 18 -0.66 1.65 38.41
C THR A 18 -0.19 1.98 39.85
N LEU A 19 0.40 3.16 40.05
CA LEU A 19 0.78 3.68 41.36
C LEU A 19 -0.45 4.30 42.01
N LYS A 20 -0.64 4.10 43.30
CA LYS A 20 -1.78 4.66 44.05
C LYS A 20 -1.36 5.89 44.85
N ASP A 21 -2.23 6.89 44.93
CA ASP A 21 -2.08 7.98 45.88
C ASP A 21 -2.40 7.53 47.32
N GLU A 22 -2.27 8.45 48.29
CA GLU A 22 -2.56 8.17 49.71
C GLU A 22 -4.01 7.72 49.96
N SER A 23 -4.92 7.98 49.01
CA SER A 23 -6.33 7.58 49.06
C SER A 23 -6.61 6.27 48.28
N GLY A 24 -5.58 5.62 47.74
CA GLY A 24 -5.70 4.35 47.02
C GLY A 24 -6.08 4.48 45.54
N VAL A 25 -6.10 5.68 44.98
CA VAL A 25 -6.51 5.97 43.59
C VAL A 25 -5.30 5.95 42.64
N GLU A 26 -5.46 5.36 41.44
CA GLU A 26 -4.41 5.35 40.43
C GLU A 26 -3.95 6.77 40.02
N ILE A 27 -2.63 6.95 40.00
CA ILE A 27 -1.94 8.20 39.71
C ILE A 27 -1.82 8.39 38.19
N ILE A 28 -2.19 9.59 37.74
CA ILE A 28 -1.97 10.05 36.38
C ILE A 28 -0.78 11.01 36.36
N VAL A 29 0.12 10.79 35.42
CA VAL A 29 1.33 11.58 35.18
C VAL A 29 1.33 12.13 33.75
N PRO A 30 0.97 13.40 33.54
CA PRO A 30 1.17 14.08 32.26
C PRO A 30 2.63 14.47 32.00
N PHE A 31 3.13 14.08 30.83
CA PHE A 31 4.45 14.40 30.28
C PHE A 31 4.33 15.29 29.05
N THR A 32 5.23 16.27 28.94
CA THR A 32 5.47 16.97 27.68
C THR A 32 6.80 16.49 27.11
N LEU A 33 6.79 16.03 25.85
CA LEU A 33 8.00 15.55 25.18
C LEU A 33 8.76 16.70 24.53
N ASP A 34 10.09 16.56 24.43
CA ASP A 34 10.97 17.41 23.62
C ASP A 34 10.87 18.92 23.87
N LYS A 35 10.66 19.32 25.13
CA LYS A 35 10.63 20.75 25.45
C LYS A 35 12.06 21.31 25.40
N GLN A 36 12.29 22.25 24.50
CA GLN A 36 13.55 22.97 24.43
C GLN A 36 13.72 23.85 25.68
N LYS A 37 14.72 23.55 26.51
CA LYS A 37 15.25 24.47 27.51
C LYS A 37 16.56 25.05 27.00
N GLU A 38 16.98 26.19 27.55
CA GLU A 38 18.17 26.95 27.13
C GLU A 38 19.47 26.13 26.99
N TRP A 39 19.55 24.91 27.55
CA TRP A 39 20.79 24.11 27.62
C TRP A 39 20.61 22.63 27.22
N MET A 40 19.37 22.15 26.95
CA MET A 40 19.08 20.75 26.57
C MET A 40 17.62 20.56 26.11
N GLN A 41 17.36 19.59 25.23
CA GLN A 41 16.02 19.01 25.03
C GLN A 41 15.71 18.01 26.15
N ALA A 42 14.58 18.17 26.83
CA ALA A 42 14.18 17.29 27.92
C ALA A 42 12.69 16.96 27.89
N ASN A 43 12.37 15.72 28.27
CA ASN A 43 11.00 15.28 28.57
C ASN A 43 10.64 15.72 29.98
N ILE A 44 9.54 16.46 30.14
CA ILE A 44 9.19 17.10 31.41
C ILE A 44 7.89 16.52 31.96
N ILE A 45 7.92 16.03 33.20
CA ILE A 45 6.72 15.76 33.99
C ILE A 45 6.10 17.10 34.38
N THR A 46 4.87 17.33 33.92
CA THR A 46 4.20 18.62 34.11
C THR A 46 3.34 18.68 35.35
N SER A 47 2.86 17.53 35.82
CA SER A 47 2.18 17.36 37.10
C SER A 47 2.03 15.87 37.43
N VAL A 48 1.59 15.57 38.65
CA VAL A 48 1.24 14.23 39.13
C VAL A 48 -0.02 14.39 39.97
N TYR A 49 -1.10 13.68 39.65
CA TYR A 49 -2.34 13.73 40.45
C TYR A 49 -3.16 12.45 40.34
N GLY A 50 -3.84 12.09 41.43
CA GLY A 50 -4.86 11.03 41.41
C GLY A 50 -6.09 11.46 40.63
N LYS A 51 -6.68 10.55 39.84
CA LYS A 51 -7.92 10.81 39.09
C LYS A 51 -9.08 10.04 39.67
N GLY A 52 -9.56 10.50 40.82
CA GLY A 52 -10.68 9.90 41.55
C GLY A 52 -11.50 10.94 42.32
N SER A 53 -12.61 10.49 42.90
CA SER A 53 -13.28 11.19 44.00
C SER A 53 -13.51 10.18 45.12
N ASP A 54 -13.37 10.63 46.38
CA ASP A 54 -13.68 9.84 47.57
C ASP A 54 -12.98 8.47 47.64
N GLY A 55 -11.70 8.40 47.23
CA GLY A 55 -10.91 7.14 47.25
C GLY A 55 -11.23 6.16 46.11
N HIS A 56 -12.09 6.53 45.16
CA HIS A 56 -12.46 5.69 44.04
C HIS A 56 -11.94 6.23 42.70
N PRO A 57 -11.33 5.39 41.84
CA PRO A 57 -10.94 5.77 40.48
C PRO A 57 -12.13 6.24 39.65
N LYS A 58 -11.98 7.35 38.91
CA LYS A 58 -13.02 7.85 38.00
C LYS A 58 -12.99 7.10 36.67
N TYR A 59 -13.43 5.85 36.67
CA TYR A 59 -13.39 4.93 35.51
C TYR A 59 -13.97 5.53 34.22
N GLN A 60 -15.04 6.32 34.33
CA GLN A 60 -15.67 6.98 33.18
C GLN A 60 -14.70 7.88 32.41
N TRP A 61 -13.72 8.49 33.07
CA TRP A 61 -12.73 9.32 32.41
C TRP A 61 -11.84 8.48 31.49
N TYR A 62 -11.35 7.33 31.96
CA TYR A 62 -10.53 6.40 31.17
C TYR A 62 -11.30 5.84 29.97
N ILE A 63 -12.55 5.43 30.20
CA ILE A 63 -13.45 4.94 29.13
C ILE A 63 -13.65 6.01 28.05
N ASN A 64 -13.85 7.27 28.46
CA ASN A 64 -14.02 8.36 27.50
C ASN A 64 -12.71 8.63 26.73
N GLN A 65 -11.53 8.59 27.36
CA GLN A 65 -10.27 8.77 26.61
C GLN A 65 -10.05 7.67 25.56
N ILE A 66 -10.43 6.42 25.87
CA ILE A 66 -10.34 5.30 24.93
C ILE A 66 -11.35 5.49 23.78
N LYS A 67 -12.62 5.80 24.10
CA LYS A 67 -13.67 6.02 23.10
C LYS A 67 -13.39 7.22 22.19
N ASP A 68 -12.73 8.25 22.72
CA ASP A 68 -12.33 9.44 21.97
C ASP A 68 -11.08 9.20 21.10
N GLY A 69 -10.59 7.96 21.00
CA GLY A 69 -9.44 7.59 20.16
C GLY A 69 -8.10 8.12 20.65
N ARG A 70 -8.01 8.57 21.92
CA ARG A 70 -6.78 9.17 22.47
C ARG A 70 -5.82 8.13 23.04
N LEU A 71 -6.18 6.85 23.06
CA LEU A 71 -5.33 5.80 23.58
C LEU A 71 -4.14 5.57 22.65
N LEU A 72 -2.93 5.77 23.16
CA LEU A 72 -1.68 5.53 22.45
C LEU A 72 -1.07 4.16 22.82
N TYR A 73 -1.26 3.72 24.07
CA TYR A 73 -0.77 2.42 24.53
C TYR A 73 -1.61 1.88 25.70
N ILE A 74 -1.78 0.56 25.76
CA ILE A 74 -2.41 -0.13 26.88
C ILE A 74 -1.70 -1.44 27.20
N ASN A 75 -1.36 -1.64 28.49
CA ASN A 75 -1.01 -2.97 28.96
C ASN A 75 -2.31 -3.78 29.14
N LYS A 76 -2.54 -4.75 28.24
CA LYS A 76 -3.82 -5.47 28.13
C LYS A 76 -4.23 -6.19 29.41
N GLU A 77 -3.32 -6.93 30.03
CA GLU A 77 -3.60 -7.70 31.26
C GLU A 77 -3.96 -6.79 32.44
N LYS A 78 -3.15 -5.76 32.69
CA LYS A 78 -3.37 -4.84 33.81
C LYS A 78 -4.62 -3.98 33.57
N ALA A 79 -4.87 -3.58 32.33
CA ALA A 79 -6.07 -2.81 31.99
C ALA A 79 -7.35 -3.65 32.05
N ALA A 80 -7.31 -4.92 31.65
CA ALA A 80 -8.42 -5.84 31.81
C ALA A 80 -8.82 -5.95 33.28
N GLN A 81 -7.85 -6.18 34.17
CA GLN A 81 -8.09 -6.27 35.62
C GLN A 81 -8.64 -4.96 36.20
N PHE A 82 -8.09 -3.81 35.78
CA PHE A 82 -8.53 -2.49 36.21
C PHE A 82 -9.96 -2.14 35.76
N LEU A 83 -10.30 -2.37 34.49
CA LEU A 83 -11.63 -2.08 33.93
C LEU A 83 -12.70 -3.09 34.38
N THR A 84 -12.32 -4.35 34.65
CA THR A 84 -13.22 -5.35 35.24
C THR A 84 -13.73 -4.90 36.61
N SER A 85 -12.87 -4.26 37.41
CA SER A 85 -13.23 -3.71 38.72
C SER A 85 -14.27 -2.57 38.66
N ALA A 86 -14.52 -2.02 37.46
CA ALA A 86 -15.53 -1.00 37.18
C ALA A 86 -16.88 -1.57 36.70
N GLY A 87 -17.04 -2.90 36.67
CA GLY A 87 -18.25 -3.56 36.17
C GLY A 87 -18.40 -3.53 34.65
N VAL A 88 -17.34 -3.20 33.90
CA VAL A 88 -17.35 -3.13 32.44
C VAL A 88 -16.78 -4.41 31.86
N GLN A 89 -17.61 -5.19 31.17
CA GLN A 89 -17.16 -6.32 30.34
C GLN A 89 -16.80 -5.81 28.94
N PHE A 90 -15.51 -5.64 28.68
CA PHE A 90 -15.01 -5.49 27.31
C PHE A 90 -14.56 -6.87 26.81
N PRO A 91 -15.05 -7.37 25.66
CA PRO A 91 -14.37 -8.44 24.94
C PRO A 91 -13.04 -7.88 24.39
N MET A 92 -11.98 -7.95 25.21
CA MET A 92 -10.68 -7.36 24.86
C MET A 92 -9.97 -8.08 23.71
N GLU A 93 -10.35 -9.32 23.41
CA GLU A 93 -9.77 -10.12 22.31
C GLU A 93 -10.30 -9.72 20.93
N GLU A 94 -11.54 -9.22 20.82
CA GLU A 94 -12.17 -8.93 19.51
C GLU A 94 -12.20 -7.45 19.13
N GLN A 95 -12.00 -6.52 20.08
CA GLN A 95 -12.07 -5.08 19.81
C GLN A 95 -10.75 -4.33 19.95
N THR A 96 -9.67 -4.93 20.45
CA THR A 96 -8.41 -4.18 20.64
C THR A 96 -7.47 -4.18 19.44
N SER A 97 -7.73 -4.99 18.42
CA SER A 97 -6.97 -4.98 17.16
C SER A 97 -7.24 -3.73 16.31
N SER A 98 -8.42 -3.12 16.44
CA SER A 98 -8.82 -1.93 15.67
C SER A 98 -8.47 -0.60 16.34
N PHE A 99 -7.97 -0.58 17.58
CA PHE A 99 -7.74 0.67 18.34
C PHE A 99 -6.29 0.93 18.74
N ILE A 100 -5.33 0.13 18.28
CA ILE A 100 -3.90 0.30 18.63
C ILE A 100 -3.08 0.31 17.34
N THR A 101 -2.96 1.48 16.71
CA THR A 101 -2.06 1.68 15.55
C THR A 101 -0.58 1.80 15.95
N HIS A 102 -0.27 1.88 17.26
CA HIS A 102 1.09 1.89 17.78
C HIS A 102 1.21 0.95 18.98
N SER A 103 1.46 -0.34 18.72
CA SER A 103 1.81 -1.28 19.78
C SER A 103 3.27 -1.08 20.17
N ILE A 104 3.54 -0.63 21.40
CA ILE A 104 4.89 -0.74 21.97
C ILE A 104 5.14 -2.24 22.18
N LYS A 105 6.11 -2.77 21.43
CA LYS A 105 6.54 -4.18 21.46
C LYS A 105 6.80 -4.62 22.90
N THR A 106 6.27 -5.79 23.28
CA THR A 106 6.43 -6.37 24.62
C THR A 106 7.88 -6.79 24.88
N TYR A 107 8.25 -7.09 26.13
CA TYR A 107 9.58 -7.64 26.42
C TYR A 107 9.84 -8.95 25.66
N GLU A 108 8.81 -9.79 25.50
CA GLU A 108 8.88 -11.02 24.70
C GLU A 108 9.10 -10.70 23.22
N ASP A 109 8.39 -9.71 22.66
CA ASP A 109 8.63 -9.25 21.28
C ASP A 109 10.03 -8.66 21.10
N LEU A 110 10.57 -7.98 22.11
CA LEU A 110 11.91 -7.41 22.11
C LEU A 110 13.02 -8.46 22.28
N VAL A 111 12.77 -9.51 23.06
CA VAL A 111 13.66 -10.68 23.17
C VAL A 111 13.66 -11.44 21.85
N LYS A 112 12.50 -11.62 21.23
CA LYS A 112 12.38 -12.24 19.90
C LYS A 112 13.12 -11.42 18.84
N LEU A 113 12.97 -10.09 18.85
CA LEU A 113 13.75 -9.20 17.99
C LEU A 113 15.24 -9.19 18.29
N GLN A 114 15.65 -9.34 19.56
CA GLN A 114 17.06 -9.46 19.93
C GLN A 114 17.66 -10.79 19.50
N GLU A 115 16.89 -11.87 19.54
CA GLU A 115 17.29 -13.19 19.04
C GLU A 115 17.38 -13.18 17.52
N GLU A 116 16.37 -12.65 16.83
CA GLU A 116 16.37 -12.43 15.38
C GLU A 116 17.55 -11.55 14.95
N LYS A 117 17.80 -10.42 15.63
CA LYS A 117 18.97 -9.58 15.36
C LYS A 117 20.30 -10.25 15.69
N LYS A 118 20.36 -11.13 16.70
CA LYS A 118 21.57 -11.92 17.00
C LYS A 118 21.81 -13.00 15.95
N GLU A 119 20.75 -13.57 15.38
CA GLU A 119 20.87 -14.51 14.26
C GLU A 119 21.27 -13.80 12.97
N GLU A 120 20.71 -12.61 12.69
CA GLU A 120 21.18 -11.74 11.60
C GLU A 120 22.65 -11.34 11.78
N LEU A 121 23.07 -11.00 12.99
CA LEU A 121 24.48 -10.67 13.27
C LEU A 121 25.38 -11.89 13.10
N LYS A 122 24.94 -13.08 13.54
CA LYS A 122 25.69 -14.33 13.34
C LYS A 122 25.79 -14.72 11.87
N MET A 123 24.70 -14.56 11.11
CA MET A 123 24.71 -14.77 9.66
C MET A 123 25.59 -13.73 8.94
N ALA A 124 25.62 -12.48 9.40
CA ALA A 124 26.51 -11.44 8.88
C ALA A 124 27.97 -11.69 9.24
N GLU A 125 28.27 -12.18 10.44
CA GLU A 125 29.62 -12.59 10.88
C GLU A 125 30.10 -13.85 10.15
N GLU A 126 29.20 -14.79 9.84
CA GLU A 126 29.47 -15.98 9.04
C GLU A 126 29.71 -15.59 7.56
N MET A 127 28.91 -14.68 7.00
CA MET A 127 29.13 -14.08 5.69
C MET A 127 30.45 -13.31 5.61
N ASN A 128 30.85 -12.58 6.66
CA ASN A 128 32.15 -11.90 6.71
C ASN A 128 33.34 -12.87 6.83
N ARG A 129 33.20 -13.99 7.56
CA ARG A 129 34.24 -15.06 7.58
C ARG A 129 34.36 -15.77 6.23
N ILE A 130 33.24 -15.91 5.51
CA ILE A 130 33.24 -16.41 4.13
C ILE A 130 33.92 -15.40 3.20
N HIS A 131 33.71 -14.09 3.40
CA HIS A 131 34.31 -13.00 2.62
C HIS A 131 35.83 -12.82 2.85
N GLU A 132 36.31 -12.95 4.10
CA GLU A 132 37.75 -12.85 4.44
C GLU A 132 38.56 -14.08 3.97
N ASN A 133 37.96 -15.27 3.95
CA ASN A 133 38.62 -16.46 3.41
C ASN A 133 38.60 -16.51 1.87
N GLN A 134 37.79 -15.69 1.21
CA GLN A 134 37.71 -15.57 -0.25
C GLN A 134 38.63 -14.49 -0.84
N THR A 135 39.25 -13.64 -0.01
CA THR A 135 40.05 -12.50 -0.50
C THR A 135 41.50 -12.83 -0.87
N SER A 136 41.98 -14.06 -0.70
CA SER A 136 43.38 -14.42 -1.03
C SER A 136 43.59 -15.32 -2.25
N GLU A 137 42.56 -15.90 -2.87
CA GLU A 137 42.80 -16.71 -4.07
C GLU A 137 41.75 -16.51 -5.17
N LYS A 138 42.22 -15.84 -6.23
CA LYS A 138 41.81 -15.97 -7.63
C LYS A 138 40.57 -15.19 -8.09
N ILE A 139 40.92 -13.99 -8.55
CA ILE A 139 40.45 -13.33 -9.78
C ILE A 139 39.89 -14.33 -10.81
N GLY A 140 38.60 -14.19 -11.14
CA GLY A 140 37.99 -14.69 -12.36
C GLY A 140 36.98 -15.83 -12.19
N GLU A 141 35.74 -15.52 -11.80
CA GLU A 141 34.49 -16.11 -12.36
C GLU A 141 33.24 -15.59 -11.62
N VAL A 142 32.30 -15.08 -12.41
CA VAL A 142 30.84 -15.10 -12.20
C VAL A 142 30.26 -14.29 -11.03
N LEU A 143 29.69 -13.13 -11.40
CA LEU A 143 28.54 -12.51 -10.76
C LEU A 143 27.41 -13.54 -10.56
N SER A 144 27.08 -13.86 -9.32
CA SER A 144 25.84 -14.56 -8.96
C SER A 144 25.28 -13.94 -7.69
N ASN A 145 24.44 -12.92 -7.88
CA ASN A 145 23.63 -12.34 -6.81
C ASN A 145 22.40 -13.23 -6.52
N PRO A 146 21.94 -13.29 -5.25
CA PRO A 146 20.76 -14.06 -4.85
C PRO A 146 19.46 -13.53 -5.51
N PRO A 147 18.39 -14.35 -5.57
CA PRO A 147 17.16 -13.99 -6.27
C PRO A 147 16.43 -12.81 -5.59
N MET A 148 16.11 -11.80 -6.40
CA MET A 148 15.36 -10.59 -6.02
C MET A 148 13.88 -10.90 -5.73
N PRO A 149 13.22 -10.25 -4.76
CA PRO A 149 11.78 -10.38 -4.52
C PRO A 149 10.94 -9.96 -5.76
N GLU A 150 9.86 -10.69 -6.05
CA GLU A 150 9.13 -10.66 -7.33
C GLU A 150 8.34 -9.35 -7.67
N ASP A 151 8.32 -8.34 -6.79
CA ASP A 151 7.49 -7.11 -6.88
C ASP A 151 8.28 -5.79 -6.67
N ASP A 152 9.61 -5.82 -6.62
CA ASP A 152 10.45 -4.64 -6.36
C ASP A 152 10.81 -3.89 -7.67
N PHE A 153 9.89 -3.01 -8.11
CA PHE A 153 10.07 -2.18 -9.31
C PHE A 153 11.27 -1.25 -9.21
N MET A 154 11.47 -0.63 -8.04
CA MET A 154 12.59 0.28 -7.80
C MET A 154 13.93 -0.42 -8.00
N ALA A 155 14.11 -1.61 -7.40
CA ALA A 155 15.35 -2.36 -7.54
C ALA A 155 15.61 -2.80 -8.99
N ALA A 156 14.56 -3.21 -9.72
CA ALA A 156 14.67 -3.58 -11.13
C ALA A 156 15.10 -2.40 -12.01
N TYR A 157 14.42 -1.25 -11.91
CA TYR A 157 14.75 -0.06 -12.71
C TYR A 157 16.12 0.51 -12.37
N TYR A 158 16.48 0.56 -11.08
CA TYR A 158 17.80 1.02 -10.68
C TYR A 158 18.90 0.11 -11.22
N LYS A 159 18.68 -1.21 -11.21
CA LYS A 159 19.64 -2.17 -11.77
C LYS A 159 19.83 -1.98 -13.27
N GLU A 160 18.75 -1.79 -14.05
CA GLU A 160 18.87 -1.55 -15.50
C GLU A 160 19.66 -0.26 -15.80
N ILE A 161 19.46 0.81 -15.02
CA ILE A 161 20.25 2.05 -15.15
C ILE A 161 21.72 1.79 -14.80
N ALA A 162 21.98 1.07 -13.71
CA ALA A 162 23.32 0.71 -13.27
C ALA A 162 24.07 -0.09 -14.33
N ASP A 163 23.45 -1.14 -14.86
CA ASP A 163 24.01 -2.00 -15.91
C ASP A 163 24.29 -1.16 -17.17
N SER A 164 23.38 -0.27 -17.57
CA SER A 164 23.57 0.63 -18.71
C SER A 164 24.75 1.61 -18.56
N ILE A 165 24.98 2.14 -17.35
CA ILE A 165 26.15 3.00 -17.07
C ILE A 165 27.45 2.19 -17.17
N VAL A 166 27.45 0.93 -16.71
CA VAL A 166 28.61 0.02 -16.76
C VAL A 166 28.91 -0.43 -18.20
N GLU A 167 27.89 -0.74 -18.99
CA GLU A 167 28.00 -1.23 -20.38
C GLU A 167 28.42 -0.15 -21.39
N ALA A 168 28.45 1.12 -20.99
CA ALA A 168 28.91 2.21 -21.84
C ALA A 168 30.44 2.11 -22.12
N GLU A 169 30.82 1.31 -23.13
CA GLU A 169 32.18 1.22 -23.67
C GLU A 169 32.45 2.29 -24.76
N PRO A 170 33.69 2.84 -24.93
CA PRO A 170 34.80 2.72 -24.00
C PRO A 170 34.39 3.36 -22.66
N PRO A 171 34.90 2.86 -21.53
CA PRO A 171 34.47 3.32 -20.22
C PRO A 171 34.60 4.83 -20.15
N MET A 172 33.49 5.49 -19.83
CA MET A 172 33.44 6.93 -19.65
C MET A 172 34.48 7.36 -18.60
N PRO A 173 35.03 8.59 -18.70
CA PRO A 173 35.89 9.12 -17.64
C PRO A 173 35.19 9.02 -16.28
N GLU A 174 35.96 8.68 -15.23
CA GLU A 174 35.43 8.43 -13.88
C GLU A 174 34.57 9.61 -13.38
N GLU A 175 35.01 10.85 -13.59
CA GLU A 175 34.28 12.06 -13.21
C GLU A 175 32.89 12.17 -13.89
N VAL A 176 32.77 11.68 -15.12
CA VAL A 176 31.53 11.69 -15.91
C VAL A 176 30.59 10.58 -15.44
N ALA A 177 31.14 9.39 -15.21
CA ALA A 177 30.40 8.26 -14.66
C ALA A 177 29.86 8.57 -13.26
N ASP A 178 30.66 9.20 -12.39
CA ASP A 178 30.25 9.64 -11.05
C ASP A 178 29.06 10.60 -11.09
N GLY A 179 29.03 11.49 -12.08
CA GLY A 179 27.90 12.40 -12.30
C GLY A 179 26.60 11.66 -12.62
N LEU A 180 26.67 10.64 -13.48
CA LEU A 180 25.52 9.79 -13.83
C LEU A 180 25.09 8.92 -12.65
N TRP A 181 26.03 8.33 -11.92
CA TRP A 181 25.76 7.56 -10.70
C TRP A 181 25.07 8.39 -9.63
N LYS A 182 25.50 9.65 -9.43
CA LYS A 182 24.85 10.56 -8.49
C LYS A 182 23.41 10.86 -8.90
N SER A 183 23.15 11.10 -10.18
CA SER A 183 21.79 11.32 -10.68
C SER A 183 20.91 10.07 -10.57
N ALA A 184 21.45 8.89 -10.87
CA ALA A 184 20.76 7.62 -10.69
C ALA A 184 20.44 7.34 -9.20
N ALA A 185 21.36 7.64 -8.29
CA ALA A 185 21.15 7.51 -6.85
C ALA A 185 20.06 8.46 -6.32
N ASN A 186 20.03 9.72 -6.79
CA ASN A 186 18.98 10.67 -6.43
C ASN A 186 17.60 10.22 -6.94
N LEU A 187 17.53 9.71 -8.17
CA LEU A 187 16.30 9.14 -8.73
C LEU A 187 15.83 7.94 -7.91
N ARG A 188 16.74 7.02 -7.56
CA ARG A 188 16.44 5.88 -6.70
C ARG A 188 15.87 6.32 -5.35
N GLN A 189 16.45 7.34 -4.72
CA GLN A 189 15.93 7.88 -3.47
C GLN A 189 14.49 8.39 -3.64
N SER A 190 14.18 9.10 -4.73
CA SER A 190 12.80 9.57 -4.96
C SER A 190 11.80 8.43 -5.20
N MET A 191 12.23 7.32 -5.81
CA MET A 191 11.42 6.11 -5.96
C MET A 191 11.17 5.43 -4.62
N ASP A 192 12.20 5.31 -3.78
CA ASP A 192 12.13 4.76 -2.42
C ASP A 192 11.16 5.57 -1.55
N GLU A 193 11.28 6.90 -1.55
CA GLU A 193 10.36 7.80 -0.85
C GLU A 193 8.91 7.71 -1.36
N PHE A 194 8.72 7.36 -2.63
CA PHE A 194 7.40 7.09 -3.22
C PHE A 194 6.85 5.75 -2.74
N GLU A 195 7.64 4.67 -2.74
CA GLU A 195 7.23 3.37 -2.22
C GLU A 195 6.88 3.43 -0.72
N GLU A 196 7.65 4.15 0.09
CA GLU A 196 7.31 4.42 1.49
C GLU A 196 5.96 5.16 1.65
N ALA A 197 5.61 6.01 0.69
CA ALA A 197 4.30 6.65 0.66
C ALA A 197 3.20 5.68 0.24
N GLU A 198 3.47 4.76 -0.70
CA GLU A 198 2.56 3.68 -1.10
C GLU A 198 2.22 2.74 0.06
N GLU A 199 3.18 2.41 0.93
CA GLU A 199 2.92 1.60 2.13
C GLU A 199 1.84 2.23 3.05
N LYS A 200 1.82 3.57 3.12
CA LYS A 200 0.91 4.32 4.00
C LYS A 200 -0.41 4.66 3.31
N CYS A 201 -0.37 5.01 2.03
CA CYS A 201 -1.49 5.56 1.28
C CYS A 201 -2.17 4.55 0.33
N GLY A 202 -1.61 3.35 0.24
CA GLY A 202 -1.96 2.32 -0.71
C GLY A 202 -1.26 2.52 -2.07
N PRO A 203 -0.92 1.42 -2.76
CA PRO A 203 -0.13 1.49 -3.99
C PRO A 203 -0.85 2.18 -5.15
N ASN A 204 -0.05 2.73 -6.05
CA ASN A 204 -0.46 3.46 -7.25
C ASN A 204 0.30 2.98 -8.48
N ILE A 205 -0.19 1.90 -9.08
CA ILE A 205 0.44 1.28 -10.26
C ILE A 205 0.51 2.23 -11.47
N GLU A 206 -0.44 3.16 -11.60
CA GLU A 206 -0.47 4.13 -12.69
C GLU A 206 0.81 4.99 -12.73
N THR A 207 1.40 5.31 -11.57
CA THR A 207 2.65 6.08 -11.50
C THR A 207 3.81 5.29 -12.11
N TRP A 208 3.92 3.99 -11.80
CA TRP A 208 4.93 3.10 -12.35
C TRP A 208 4.75 2.83 -13.85
N GLU A 209 3.51 2.68 -14.31
CA GLU A 209 3.19 2.54 -15.75
C GLU A 209 3.56 3.81 -16.54
N ASN A 210 3.31 4.99 -15.97
CA ASN A 210 3.67 6.27 -16.57
C ASN A 210 5.18 6.54 -16.53
N TYR A 211 5.90 5.92 -15.59
CA TYR A 211 7.35 6.02 -15.50
C TYR A 211 8.08 5.10 -16.51
N ALA A 212 7.53 3.93 -16.82
CA ALA A 212 8.13 2.96 -17.73
C ALA A 212 8.68 3.56 -19.06
N PRO A 213 7.97 4.45 -19.80
CA PRO A 213 8.54 5.10 -20.98
C PRO A 213 9.71 6.06 -20.67
N GLN A 214 9.65 6.80 -19.55
CA GLN A 214 10.74 7.71 -19.13
C GLN A 214 12.00 6.92 -18.77
N HIS A 215 11.84 5.75 -18.14
CA HIS A 215 12.94 4.83 -17.88
C HIS A 215 13.63 4.36 -19.17
N GLN A 216 12.87 3.98 -20.20
CA GLN A 216 13.44 3.60 -21.50
C GLN A 216 14.18 4.76 -22.16
N GLU A 217 13.68 6.00 -22.02
CA GLU A 217 14.39 7.19 -22.48
C GLU A 217 15.72 7.39 -21.75
N ILE A 218 15.75 7.19 -20.42
CA ILE A 218 17.00 7.26 -19.63
C ILE A 218 18.04 6.27 -20.18
N LEU A 219 17.66 5.00 -20.36
CA LEU A 219 18.58 3.98 -20.90
C LEU A 219 19.11 4.38 -22.28
N ALA A 220 18.23 4.83 -23.18
CA ALA A 220 18.62 5.27 -24.52
C ALA A 220 19.56 6.49 -24.49
N HIS A 221 19.40 7.39 -23.51
CA HIS A 221 20.27 8.56 -23.36
C HIS A 221 21.63 8.22 -22.74
N ILE A 222 21.70 7.24 -21.83
CA ILE A 222 22.97 6.71 -21.31
C ILE A 222 23.74 6.01 -22.44
N GLU A 223 23.06 5.17 -23.24
CA GLU A 223 23.67 4.51 -24.39
C GLU A 223 24.25 5.51 -25.39
N LYS A 224 23.47 6.55 -25.76
CA LYS A 224 23.94 7.64 -26.63
C LYS A 224 25.13 8.40 -26.05
N ALA A 225 25.20 8.57 -24.74
CA ALA A 225 26.36 9.15 -24.09
C ALA A 225 27.59 8.26 -24.30
N GLY A 226 27.47 6.95 -24.04
CA GLY A 226 28.54 5.97 -24.32
C GLY A 226 28.98 5.96 -25.79
N GLU A 227 28.04 5.95 -26.73
CA GLU A 227 28.32 6.03 -28.17
C GLU A 227 29.10 7.30 -28.56
N ALA A 228 28.79 8.44 -27.95
CA ALA A 228 29.51 9.68 -28.23
C ALA A 228 30.99 9.58 -27.83
N TYR A 229 31.32 8.81 -26.78
CA TYR A 229 32.69 8.48 -26.42
C TYR A 229 33.32 7.43 -27.35
N ARG A 230 32.55 6.42 -27.81
CA ARG A 230 33.02 5.42 -28.82
C ARG A 230 33.45 6.06 -30.12
N GLU A 231 32.60 6.93 -30.63
CA GLU A 231 32.76 7.55 -31.94
C GLU A 231 33.73 8.73 -31.91
N ASP A 232 34.37 8.98 -30.75
CA ASP A 232 35.30 10.08 -30.53
C ASP A 232 34.72 11.45 -30.95
N LYS A 233 33.42 11.68 -30.69
CA LYS A 233 32.71 12.92 -31.03
C LYS A 233 33.34 14.16 -30.39
N SER A 234 32.95 15.36 -30.80
CA SER A 234 33.48 16.58 -30.17
C SER A 234 33.19 16.61 -28.65
N HIS A 235 34.04 17.32 -27.90
CA HIS A 235 33.84 17.48 -26.45
C HIS A 235 32.47 18.08 -26.10
N GLU A 236 31.98 19.02 -26.93
CA GLU A 236 30.66 19.64 -26.80
C GLU A 236 29.54 18.61 -26.97
N GLU A 237 29.62 17.75 -28.00
CA GLU A 237 28.62 16.70 -28.25
C GLU A 237 28.59 15.64 -27.13
N ARG A 238 29.76 15.23 -26.62
CA ARG A 238 29.85 14.29 -25.48
C ARG A 238 29.22 14.89 -24.22
N THR A 239 29.57 16.14 -23.92
CA THR A 239 29.03 16.87 -22.76
C THR A 239 27.52 17.02 -22.88
N GLN A 240 27.01 17.36 -24.06
CA GLN A 240 25.57 17.47 -24.30
C GLN A 240 24.83 16.13 -24.13
N ALA A 241 25.41 15.02 -24.62
CA ALA A 241 24.81 13.69 -24.47
C ALA A 241 24.70 13.28 -23.00
N VAL A 242 25.77 13.49 -22.21
CA VAL A 242 25.79 13.23 -20.76
C VAL A 242 24.79 14.13 -20.02
N GLU A 243 24.77 15.43 -20.32
CA GLU A 243 23.83 16.36 -19.69
C GLU A 243 22.37 16.03 -20.02
N THR A 244 22.10 15.48 -21.20
CA THR A 244 20.76 15.00 -21.57
C THR A 244 20.35 13.77 -20.75
N ALA A 245 21.24 12.80 -20.58
CA ALA A 245 21.00 11.64 -19.72
C ALA A 245 20.78 12.07 -18.26
N ARG A 246 21.59 13.00 -17.76
CA ARG A 246 21.45 13.56 -16.41
C ARG A 246 20.13 14.31 -16.23
N GLY A 247 19.76 15.14 -17.22
CA GLY A 247 18.53 15.93 -17.21
C GLY A 247 17.26 15.08 -17.26
N THR A 248 17.27 13.96 -17.97
CA THR A 248 16.14 13.00 -18.01
C THR A 248 15.96 12.25 -16.69
N MET A 249 17.06 11.87 -16.02
CA MET A 249 16.99 11.34 -14.65
C MET A 249 16.45 12.37 -13.65
N GLU A 250 16.91 13.62 -13.71
CA GLU A 250 16.42 14.68 -12.80
C GLU A 250 14.93 15.00 -13.07
N SER A 251 14.50 14.97 -14.33
CA SER A 251 13.08 15.12 -14.69
C SER A 251 12.23 13.97 -14.14
N SER A 252 12.73 12.73 -14.22
CA SER A 252 12.08 11.55 -13.66
C SER A 252 11.99 11.60 -12.14
N LYS A 253 13.02 12.12 -11.47
CA LYS A 253 13.01 12.36 -10.03
C LYS A 253 11.91 13.35 -9.64
N ALA A 254 11.86 14.50 -10.33
CA ALA A 254 10.80 15.50 -10.10
C ALA A 254 9.40 14.93 -10.36
N PHE A 255 9.26 14.00 -11.31
CA PHE A 255 8.02 13.26 -11.54
C PHE A 255 7.62 12.43 -10.31
N PHE A 256 8.52 11.63 -9.73
CA PHE A 256 8.21 10.85 -8.52
C PHE A 256 7.90 11.73 -7.30
N GLU A 257 8.63 12.83 -7.11
CA GLU A 257 8.35 13.80 -6.05
C GLU A 257 6.92 14.38 -6.19
N ALA A 258 6.53 14.77 -7.40
CA ALA A 258 5.19 15.29 -7.67
C ALA A 258 4.08 14.24 -7.51
N GLU A 259 4.33 12.99 -7.94
CA GLU A 259 3.37 11.89 -7.79
C GLU A 259 3.21 11.47 -6.33
N ARG A 260 4.29 11.52 -5.54
CA ARG A 260 4.26 11.30 -4.09
C ARG A 260 3.39 12.33 -3.38
N GLU A 261 3.56 13.62 -3.70
CA GLU A 261 2.73 14.69 -3.14
C GLU A 261 1.25 14.46 -3.47
N LYS A 262 0.94 14.15 -4.73
CA LYS A 262 -0.45 13.84 -5.16
C LYS A 262 -1.02 12.64 -4.41
N LEU A 263 -0.23 11.59 -4.19
CA LEU A 263 -0.65 10.39 -3.47
C LEU A 263 -1.04 10.73 -2.01
N ILE A 264 -0.18 11.50 -1.32
CA ILE A 264 -0.40 11.95 0.05
C ILE A 264 -1.63 12.86 0.14
N GLU A 265 -1.76 13.83 -0.76
CA GLU A 265 -2.93 14.73 -0.82
C GLU A 265 -4.23 13.97 -1.05
N ARG A 266 -4.20 12.98 -1.96
CA ARG A 266 -5.35 12.15 -2.27
C ARG A 266 -5.80 11.32 -1.06
N GLU A 267 -4.87 10.75 -0.31
CA GLU A 267 -5.21 10.00 0.91
C GLU A 267 -5.70 10.93 2.02
N LYS A 268 -5.08 12.10 2.19
CA LYS A 268 -5.58 13.12 3.14
C LYS A 268 -7.01 13.53 2.84
N ALA A 269 -7.32 13.83 1.57
CA ALA A 269 -8.68 14.18 1.14
C ALA A 269 -9.68 13.04 1.39
N TYR A 270 -9.25 11.78 1.21
CA TYR A 270 -10.06 10.62 1.55
C TYR A 270 -10.36 10.54 3.06
N GLN A 271 -9.35 10.71 3.91
CA GLN A 271 -9.51 10.68 5.37
C GLN A 271 -10.42 11.81 5.87
N GLU A 272 -10.29 13.01 5.30
CA GLU A 272 -11.18 14.14 5.59
C GLU A 272 -12.64 13.84 5.21
N GLN A 273 -12.89 13.17 4.08
CA GLN A 273 -14.24 12.76 3.67
C GLN A 273 -14.83 11.71 4.61
N ILE A 274 -14.04 10.73 5.03
CA ILE A 274 -14.44 9.73 6.04
C ILE A 274 -14.83 10.42 7.36
N ALA A 275 -13.96 11.29 7.88
CA ALA A 275 -14.22 12.02 9.12
C ALA A 275 -15.44 12.94 9.01
N ALA A 276 -15.62 13.62 7.86
CA ALA A 276 -16.78 14.46 7.60
C ALA A 276 -18.07 13.64 7.57
N MET A 277 -18.07 12.46 6.93
CA MET A 277 -19.24 11.57 6.93
C MET A 277 -19.57 11.07 8.35
N GLN A 278 -18.58 10.69 9.16
CA GLN A 278 -18.81 10.31 10.56
C GLN A 278 -19.46 11.44 11.35
N LYS A 279 -18.97 12.66 11.20
CA LYS A 279 -19.54 13.86 11.85
C LYS A 279 -20.97 14.17 11.38
N GLU A 280 -21.25 14.01 10.09
CA GLU A 280 -22.59 14.16 9.52
C GLU A 280 -23.55 13.13 10.11
N ILE A 281 -23.14 11.86 10.20
CA ILE A 281 -23.91 10.76 10.82
C ILE A 281 -24.22 11.06 12.29
N GLU A 282 -23.25 11.54 13.06
CA GLU A 282 -23.47 11.96 14.45
C GLU A 282 -24.44 13.14 14.56
N THR A 283 -24.35 14.09 13.64
CA THR A 283 -25.24 15.26 13.60
C THR A 283 -26.67 14.83 13.31
N LEU A 284 -26.86 13.96 12.32
CA LEU A 284 -28.14 13.33 12.01
C LEU A 284 -28.72 12.64 13.24
N LYS A 285 -27.91 11.85 13.96
CA LYS A 285 -28.33 11.15 15.19
C LYS A 285 -28.84 12.11 16.27
N LYS A 286 -28.19 13.25 16.47
CA LYS A 286 -28.60 14.26 17.46
C LYS A 286 -29.88 14.98 17.04
N GLU A 287 -29.99 15.38 15.78
CA GLU A 287 -31.14 16.15 15.29
C GLU A 287 -32.43 15.32 15.22
N THR A 288 -32.32 14.01 15.02
CA THR A 288 -33.46 13.09 14.90
C THR A 288 -33.78 12.34 16.20
N GLN A 289 -33.10 12.65 17.30
CA GLN A 289 -33.17 11.92 18.57
C GLN A 289 -34.57 11.90 19.22
N GLN A 290 -35.46 12.83 18.83
CA GLN A 290 -36.83 12.95 19.32
C GLN A 290 -37.89 12.35 18.38
N MET A 291 -37.49 11.72 17.27
CA MET A 291 -38.40 11.16 16.27
C MET A 291 -38.37 9.63 16.19
N SER A 292 -39.43 9.06 15.62
CA SER A 292 -39.64 7.62 15.40
C SER A 292 -38.40 6.91 14.82
N PRO A 293 -38.05 5.71 15.34
CA PRO A 293 -36.71 5.15 15.28
C PRO A 293 -36.32 4.38 14.01
N GLU A 294 -37.27 3.91 13.21
CA GLU A 294 -36.97 2.85 12.21
C GLU A 294 -36.17 3.34 10.99
N ALA A 295 -36.64 4.39 10.31
CA ALA A 295 -35.93 4.96 9.16
C ALA A 295 -34.54 5.49 9.55
N MET A 296 -34.44 6.06 10.75
CA MET A 296 -33.17 6.54 11.29
C MET A 296 -32.22 5.39 11.65
N ALA A 297 -32.70 4.37 12.35
CA ALA A 297 -31.92 3.18 12.68
C ALA A 297 -31.40 2.49 11.41
N LYS A 298 -32.26 2.36 10.38
CA LYS A 298 -31.87 1.80 9.08
C LYS A 298 -30.81 2.65 8.38
N CYS A 299 -30.96 3.98 8.38
CA CYS A 299 -29.98 4.88 7.80
C CYS A 299 -28.62 4.77 8.50
N LEU A 300 -28.59 4.79 9.84
CA LEU A 300 -27.37 4.65 10.62
C LEU A 300 -26.71 3.29 10.41
N ALA A 301 -27.49 2.20 10.45
CA ALA A 301 -26.98 0.85 10.22
C ALA A 301 -26.36 0.71 8.83
N THR A 302 -27.02 1.24 7.80
CA THR A 302 -26.51 1.19 6.42
C THR A 302 -25.23 2.02 6.28
N ALA A 303 -25.15 3.18 6.93
CA ALA A 303 -23.95 3.99 6.94
C ALA A 303 -22.78 3.27 7.62
N MET A 304 -23.01 2.60 8.75
CA MET A 304 -21.99 1.78 9.42
C MET A 304 -21.52 0.61 8.55
N GLN A 305 -22.45 -0.10 7.90
CA GLN A 305 -22.12 -1.19 6.98
C GLN A 305 -21.29 -0.70 5.79
N PHE A 306 -21.56 0.51 5.28
CA PHE A 306 -20.76 1.10 4.21
C PHE A 306 -19.31 1.34 4.66
N MET A 307 -19.10 1.89 5.86
CA MET A 307 -17.74 2.10 6.38
C MET A 307 -17.01 0.77 6.62
N GLN A 308 -17.70 -0.24 7.15
CA GLN A 308 -17.16 -1.59 7.31
C GLN A 308 -16.77 -2.23 5.96
N GLU A 309 -17.58 -2.03 4.92
CA GLU A 309 -17.27 -2.56 3.58
C GLU A 309 -16.06 -1.86 2.95
N VAL A 310 -15.89 -0.56 3.22
CA VAL A 310 -14.70 0.21 2.83
C VAL A 310 -13.45 -0.32 3.54
N GLU A 311 -13.51 -0.50 4.86
CA GLU A 311 -12.40 -1.07 5.66
C GLU A 311 -12.05 -2.48 5.20
N LYS A 312 -13.07 -3.34 5.02
CA LYS A 312 -12.91 -4.71 4.53
C LYS A 312 -12.24 -4.74 3.15
N THR A 313 -12.61 -3.83 2.26
CA THR A 313 -12.01 -3.76 0.91
C THR A 313 -10.55 -3.32 0.96
N ARG A 314 -10.19 -2.38 1.86
CA ARG A 314 -8.79 -1.99 2.07
C ARG A 314 -7.98 -3.09 2.75
N ALA A 315 -8.54 -3.78 3.74
CA ALA A 315 -7.87 -4.90 4.41
C ALA A 315 -7.59 -6.04 3.42
N ALA A 316 -8.54 -6.34 2.52
CA ALA A 316 -8.34 -7.31 1.45
C ALA A 316 -7.23 -6.93 0.45
N ALA A 317 -6.76 -5.69 0.46
CA ALA A 317 -5.70 -5.20 -0.43
C ALA A 317 -4.29 -5.35 0.15
N VAL A 318 -4.14 -5.64 1.46
CA VAL A 318 -2.84 -5.71 2.15
C VAL A 318 -2.00 -6.88 1.64
N ASP A 319 -2.61 -8.05 1.49
CA ASP A 319 -1.92 -9.28 1.07
C ASP A 319 -2.01 -9.52 -0.45
N GLN A 320 -2.33 -8.49 -1.23
CA GLN A 320 -2.52 -8.60 -2.69
C GLN A 320 -1.35 -7.96 -3.45
N PRO A 321 -1.04 -8.46 -4.66
CA PRO A 321 -0.04 -7.84 -5.53
C PRO A 321 -0.32 -6.34 -5.76
N ARG A 322 0.74 -5.55 -5.98
CA ARG A 322 0.67 -4.07 -6.10
C ARG A 322 -0.44 -3.58 -7.05
N VAL A 323 -0.62 -4.24 -8.19
CA VAL A 323 -1.67 -3.96 -9.20
C VAL A 323 -3.08 -4.10 -8.62
N VAL A 324 -3.35 -5.23 -7.96
CA VAL A 324 -4.66 -5.58 -7.41
C VAL A 324 -4.97 -4.67 -6.23
N SER A 325 -3.98 -4.47 -5.36
CA SER A 325 -4.08 -3.56 -4.23
C SER A 325 -4.41 -2.14 -4.70
N SER A 326 -3.73 -1.64 -5.74
CA SER A 326 -3.97 -0.31 -6.30
C SER A 326 -5.40 -0.11 -6.79
N GLU A 327 -5.97 -1.11 -7.50
CA GLU A 327 -7.35 -1.05 -7.99
C GLU A 327 -8.38 -1.04 -6.83
N LEU A 328 -8.14 -1.80 -5.76
CA LEU A 328 -8.99 -1.82 -4.57
C LEU A 328 -8.95 -0.47 -3.83
N PHE A 329 -7.76 0.11 -3.64
CA PHE A 329 -7.59 1.44 -3.05
C PHE A 329 -8.24 2.53 -3.91
N ALA A 330 -8.11 2.47 -5.24
CA ALA A 330 -8.79 3.40 -6.15
C ALA A 330 -10.32 3.29 -6.03
N SER A 331 -10.85 2.07 -5.96
CA SER A 331 -12.28 1.79 -5.84
C SER A 331 -12.87 2.31 -4.53
N THR A 332 -12.18 2.12 -3.40
CA THR A 332 -12.62 2.64 -2.09
C THR A 332 -12.63 4.16 -2.06
N ARG A 333 -11.57 4.81 -2.57
CA ARG A 333 -11.49 6.28 -2.66
C ARG A 333 -12.65 6.87 -3.47
N LYS A 334 -13.00 6.24 -4.59
CA LYS A 334 -14.13 6.67 -5.42
C LYS A 334 -15.46 6.49 -4.69
N ALA A 335 -15.70 5.32 -4.10
CA ALA A 335 -16.95 5.04 -3.39
C ALA A 335 -17.20 6.03 -2.23
N VAL A 336 -16.15 6.33 -1.45
CA VAL A 336 -16.21 7.29 -0.34
C VAL A 336 -16.49 8.72 -0.83
N LYS A 337 -15.80 9.15 -1.89
CA LYS A 337 -16.03 10.46 -2.51
C LYS A 337 -17.48 10.62 -2.98
N ASP A 338 -17.99 9.63 -3.72
CA ASP A 338 -19.34 9.65 -4.27
C ASP A 338 -20.42 9.63 -3.17
N ALA A 339 -20.20 8.83 -2.12
CA ALA A 339 -21.08 8.79 -0.96
C ALA A 339 -21.09 10.13 -0.23
N TYR A 340 -19.91 10.68 0.11
CA TYR A 340 -19.78 11.95 0.80
C TYR A 340 -20.51 13.10 0.10
N PHE A 341 -20.24 13.30 -1.21
CA PHE A 341 -20.86 14.39 -1.95
C PHE A 341 -22.37 14.24 -2.10
N SER A 342 -22.88 13.01 -2.05
CA SER A 342 -24.31 12.71 -2.12
C SER A 342 -25.02 12.99 -0.78
N VAL A 343 -24.35 12.75 0.36
CA VAL A 343 -24.98 12.83 1.69
C VAL A 343 -24.71 14.12 2.45
N LYS A 344 -23.66 14.90 2.10
CA LYS A 344 -23.21 16.10 2.83
C LYS A 344 -24.25 17.22 3.09
N LEU A 345 -25.37 17.19 2.38
CA LEU A 345 -26.45 18.17 2.54
C LEU A 345 -27.66 17.61 3.32
N ALA A 346 -27.66 16.31 3.64
CA ALA A 346 -28.75 15.64 4.31
C ALA A 346 -29.07 16.23 5.70
N PRO A 347 -28.10 16.51 6.59
CA PRO A 347 -28.39 17.07 7.92
C PRO A 347 -29.05 18.44 7.82
N SER A 348 -28.52 19.32 6.97
CA SER A 348 -29.09 20.66 6.76
C SER A 348 -30.53 20.61 6.26
N LYS A 349 -30.85 19.67 5.35
CA LYS A 349 -32.22 19.45 4.87
C LYS A 349 -33.13 18.93 5.98
N ILE A 350 -32.66 17.95 6.75
CA ILE A 350 -33.42 17.39 7.88
C ILE A 350 -33.74 18.47 8.90
N LYS A 351 -32.76 19.27 9.32
CA LYS A 351 -32.96 20.41 10.21
C LYS A 351 -34.03 21.39 9.68
N GLY A 352 -34.01 21.67 8.39
CA GLY A 352 -35.01 22.50 7.73
C GLY A 352 -36.42 21.93 7.80
N PHE A 353 -36.59 20.62 7.58
CA PHE A 353 -37.88 19.94 7.66
C PHE A 353 -38.38 19.76 9.09
N LEU A 354 -37.48 19.52 10.05
CA LEU A 354 -37.79 19.46 11.48
C LEU A 354 -38.39 20.78 11.97
N ARG A 355 -37.82 21.93 11.58
CA ARG A 355 -38.38 23.27 11.89
C ARG A 355 -39.80 23.45 11.35
N LYS A 356 -40.10 22.83 10.21
CA LYS A 356 -41.41 22.87 9.56
C LYS A 356 -42.38 21.78 10.05
N LYS A 357 -41.97 20.94 11.02
CA LYS A 357 -42.72 19.76 11.48
C LYS A 357 -43.09 18.79 10.35
N ALA A 358 -42.31 18.75 9.27
CA ALA A 358 -42.55 17.94 8.09
C ALA A 358 -41.90 16.55 8.23
N HIS A 359 -42.41 15.74 9.16
CA HIS A 359 -41.79 14.47 9.54
C HIS A 359 -41.67 13.46 8.39
N GLN A 360 -42.66 13.37 7.49
CA GLN A 360 -42.58 12.52 6.30
C GLN A 360 -41.46 12.92 5.34
N ALA A 361 -41.13 14.22 5.25
CA ALA A 361 -40.02 14.68 4.42
C ALA A 361 -38.66 14.32 5.04
N VAL A 362 -38.57 14.26 6.37
CA VAL A 362 -37.38 13.76 7.08
C VAL A 362 -37.16 12.28 6.76
N ASP A 363 -38.20 11.45 6.85
CA ASP A 363 -38.12 10.02 6.51
C ASP A 363 -37.67 9.80 5.06
N GLY A 364 -38.18 10.61 4.12
CA GLY A 364 -37.74 10.58 2.72
C GLY A 364 -36.24 10.85 2.55
N ILE A 365 -35.68 11.83 3.27
CA ILE A 365 -34.23 12.13 3.21
C ILE A 365 -33.40 11.01 3.86
N LEU A 366 -33.89 10.40 4.96
CA LEU A 366 -33.22 9.27 5.60
C LEU A 366 -33.20 8.04 4.68
N HIS A 367 -34.31 7.73 4.00
CA HIS A 367 -34.35 6.67 3.01
C HIS A 367 -33.45 6.94 1.80
N GLN A 368 -33.40 8.18 1.31
CA GLN A 368 -32.49 8.55 0.24
C GLN A 368 -31.03 8.36 0.65
N THR A 369 -30.65 8.84 1.83
CA THR A 369 -29.31 8.70 2.40
C THR A 369 -28.92 7.23 2.56
N ALA A 370 -29.80 6.40 3.14
CA ALA A 370 -29.60 4.96 3.24
C ALA A 370 -29.43 4.31 1.86
N GLY A 371 -30.22 4.75 0.86
CA GLY A 371 -30.11 4.27 -0.51
C GLY A 371 -28.78 4.57 -1.18
N VAL A 372 -28.16 5.71 -0.88
CA VAL A 372 -26.80 6.04 -1.35
C VAL A 372 -25.78 5.05 -0.77
N PHE A 373 -25.83 4.82 0.54
CA PHE A 373 -24.90 3.89 1.20
C PHE A 373 -25.08 2.45 0.73
N ASN A 374 -26.32 1.96 0.57
CA ASN A 374 -26.59 0.62 0.02
C ASN A 374 -26.01 0.46 -1.39
N LYS A 375 -26.25 1.42 -2.28
CA LYS A 375 -25.65 1.39 -3.64
C LYS A 375 -24.12 1.40 -3.58
N GLY A 376 -23.56 2.16 -2.64
CA GLY A 376 -22.13 2.17 -2.36
C GLY A 376 -21.60 0.79 -1.96
N ILE A 377 -22.26 0.12 -1.00
CA ILE A 377 -21.93 -1.23 -0.53
C ILE A 377 -21.99 -2.23 -1.69
N GLU A 378 -23.11 -2.27 -2.43
CA GLU A 378 -23.29 -3.22 -3.54
C GLU A 378 -22.25 -3.03 -4.63
N SER A 379 -22.00 -1.77 -5.03
CA SER A 379 -21.01 -1.44 -6.06
C SER A 379 -19.59 -1.80 -5.62
N LEU A 380 -19.23 -1.45 -4.38
CA LEU A 380 -17.89 -1.70 -3.84
C LEU A 380 -17.63 -3.19 -3.63
N SER A 381 -18.57 -3.92 -3.04
CA SER A 381 -18.48 -5.37 -2.83
C SER A 381 -18.36 -6.11 -4.17
N LYS A 382 -19.22 -5.79 -5.14
CA LYS A 382 -19.16 -6.37 -6.49
C LYS A 382 -17.83 -6.08 -7.17
N LYS A 383 -17.31 -4.87 -7.02
CA LYS A 383 -16.03 -4.48 -7.62
C LYS A 383 -14.86 -5.20 -6.94
N ARG A 384 -14.83 -5.27 -5.61
CA ARG A 384 -13.85 -6.04 -4.84
C ARG A 384 -13.84 -7.50 -5.30
N ASP A 385 -14.99 -8.15 -5.31
CA ASP A 385 -15.08 -9.57 -5.66
C ASP A 385 -14.69 -9.83 -7.12
N ALA A 386 -14.99 -8.90 -8.03
CA ALA A 386 -14.54 -8.99 -9.42
C ALA A 386 -13.01 -8.82 -9.56
N VAL A 387 -12.43 -7.88 -8.83
CA VAL A 387 -10.96 -7.63 -8.82
C VAL A 387 -10.23 -8.82 -8.21
N LEU A 388 -10.70 -9.32 -7.06
CA LEU A 388 -10.12 -10.50 -6.41
C LEU A 388 -10.31 -11.75 -7.26
N ARG A 389 -11.49 -11.96 -7.88
CA ARG A 389 -11.69 -13.11 -8.79
C ARG A 389 -10.73 -13.07 -9.98
N LYS A 390 -10.57 -11.90 -10.62
CA LYS A 390 -9.61 -11.73 -11.71
C LYS A 390 -8.16 -11.95 -11.23
N SER A 391 -7.84 -11.55 -10.00
CA SER A 391 -6.55 -11.83 -9.35
C SER A 391 -6.36 -13.32 -9.08
N HIS A 392 -7.37 -14.03 -8.56
CA HIS A 392 -7.33 -15.47 -8.31
C HIS A 392 -7.28 -16.30 -9.60
N GLU A 393 -7.97 -15.87 -10.66
CA GLU A 393 -7.81 -16.42 -12.02
C GLU A 393 -6.40 -16.15 -12.58
N MET A 394 -5.70 -15.13 -12.05
CA MET A 394 -4.28 -14.85 -12.30
C MET A 394 -3.31 -15.50 -11.29
N GLN A 395 -3.80 -16.10 -10.19
CA GLN A 395 -3.00 -16.84 -9.19
C GLN A 395 -2.90 -18.32 -9.61
N SER A 396 -1.77 -18.87 -10.03
CA SER A 396 -0.51 -18.26 -10.47
C SER A 396 -0.32 -18.56 -11.95
N ALA A 397 0.18 -17.59 -12.72
CA ALA A 397 0.49 -17.81 -14.12
C ALA A 397 1.37 -19.07 -14.31
N ASP A 398 2.29 -19.32 -13.37
CA ASP A 398 3.12 -20.52 -13.28
C ASP A 398 2.31 -21.82 -13.08
N ALA A 399 1.34 -21.85 -12.15
CA ALA A 399 0.51 -23.03 -11.90
C ALA A 399 -0.47 -23.27 -13.06
N PHE A 400 -1.07 -22.20 -13.58
CA PHE A 400 -1.93 -22.25 -14.75
C PHE A 400 -1.14 -22.78 -15.96
N TYR A 401 0.08 -22.30 -16.17
CA TYR A 401 0.94 -22.76 -17.25
C TYR A 401 1.31 -24.24 -17.08
N ARG A 402 1.67 -24.70 -15.88
CA ARG A 402 1.95 -26.13 -15.61
C ARG A 402 0.74 -27.02 -15.93
N GLU A 403 -0.47 -26.60 -15.53
CA GLU A 403 -1.70 -27.32 -15.83
C GLU A 403 -2.05 -27.28 -17.33
N ALA A 404 -1.88 -26.12 -17.97
CA ALA A 404 -2.13 -25.94 -19.39
C ALA A 404 -1.17 -26.78 -20.26
N VAL A 405 0.11 -26.85 -19.90
CA VAL A 405 1.10 -27.70 -20.57
C VAL A 405 0.73 -29.18 -20.44
N GLN A 406 0.34 -29.64 -19.25
CA GLN A 406 -0.12 -31.03 -19.07
C GLN A 406 -1.34 -31.36 -19.93
N ALA A 407 -2.30 -30.44 -20.01
CA ALA A 407 -3.48 -30.61 -20.85
C ALA A 407 -3.15 -30.61 -22.36
N VAL A 408 -2.28 -29.71 -22.81
CA VAL A 408 -1.85 -29.61 -24.22
C VAL A 408 -1.06 -30.85 -24.64
N MET A 409 -0.09 -31.31 -23.84
CA MET A 409 0.69 -32.52 -24.13
C MET A 409 -0.21 -33.76 -24.25
N ALA A 410 -1.25 -33.84 -23.42
CA ALA A 410 -2.23 -34.94 -23.46
C ALA A 410 -3.17 -34.86 -24.67
N GLU A 411 -3.58 -33.65 -25.08
CA GLU A 411 -4.43 -33.40 -26.26
C GLU A 411 -3.68 -33.69 -27.57
N ASP A 412 -2.43 -33.24 -27.68
CA ASP A 412 -1.61 -33.34 -28.89
C ASP A 412 -0.87 -34.69 -29.02
N LYS A 413 -0.95 -35.56 -28.00
CA LYS A 413 -0.22 -36.85 -27.91
C LYS A 413 1.28 -36.70 -28.15
N GLU A 414 1.85 -35.59 -27.67
CA GLU A 414 3.27 -35.30 -27.76
C GLU A 414 4.00 -35.87 -26.54
N ASP A 415 5.08 -36.62 -26.79
CA ASP A 415 5.92 -37.21 -25.73
C ASP A 415 6.98 -36.24 -25.18
N GLN A 416 7.18 -35.08 -25.84
CA GLN A 416 8.22 -34.10 -25.50
C GLN A 416 7.73 -32.66 -25.67
N HIS A 417 8.06 -31.81 -24.69
CA HIS A 417 7.73 -30.39 -24.68
C HIS A 417 8.38 -29.64 -25.85
N SER A 418 7.57 -28.97 -26.68
CA SER A 418 7.99 -28.30 -27.90
C SER A 418 7.63 -26.80 -27.89
N TYR A 419 8.07 -26.06 -28.92
CA TYR A 419 7.63 -24.68 -29.15
C TYR A 419 6.10 -24.57 -29.27
N LEU A 420 5.46 -25.55 -29.90
CA LEU A 420 4.01 -25.56 -30.07
C LEU A 420 3.30 -25.77 -28.73
N THR A 421 3.90 -26.57 -27.83
CA THR A 421 3.40 -26.74 -26.46
C THR A 421 3.40 -25.40 -25.70
N ASP A 422 4.50 -24.64 -25.77
CA ASP A 422 4.62 -23.30 -25.17
C ASP A 422 3.59 -22.32 -25.75
N LEU A 423 3.44 -22.33 -27.07
CA LEU A 423 2.52 -21.45 -27.79
C LEU A 423 1.06 -21.75 -27.45
N HIS A 424 0.64 -23.03 -27.45
CA HIS A 424 -0.72 -23.44 -27.10
C HIS A 424 -1.03 -23.19 -25.61
N ALA A 425 -0.07 -23.44 -24.71
CA ALA A 425 -0.23 -23.10 -23.29
C ALA A 425 -0.36 -21.58 -23.11
N ALA A 426 0.46 -20.78 -23.79
CA ALA A 426 0.37 -19.32 -23.81
C ALA A 426 -0.95 -18.82 -24.42
N GLN A 427 -1.51 -19.51 -25.43
CA GLN A 427 -2.85 -19.23 -25.96
C GLN A 427 -3.95 -19.47 -24.92
N LYS A 428 -3.90 -20.60 -24.19
CA LYS A 428 -4.83 -20.87 -23.08
C LYS A 428 -4.70 -19.80 -21.98
N MET A 429 -3.48 -19.37 -21.67
CA MET A 429 -3.22 -18.25 -20.75
C MET A 429 -3.83 -16.95 -21.26
N ALA A 430 -3.56 -16.58 -22.51
CA ALA A 430 -4.12 -15.36 -23.07
C ALA A 430 -5.65 -15.42 -23.07
N GLN A 431 -6.28 -16.55 -23.43
CA GLN A 431 -7.73 -16.76 -23.35
C GLN A 431 -8.26 -16.54 -21.94
N ALA A 432 -7.58 -17.09 -20.92
CA ALA A 432 -7.87 -16.89 -19.50
C ALA A 432 -7.64 -15.45 -18.99
N GLY A 433 -6.99 -14.58 -19.78
CA GLY A 433 -6.88 -13.15 -19.50
C GLY A 433 -5.51 -12.70 -18.98
N PHE A 434 -4.50 -13.57 -19.04
CA PHE A 434 -3.12 -13.19 -18.75
C PHE A 434 -2.59 -12.20 -19.80
N GLY A 435 -1.88 -11.17 -19.33
CA GLY A 435 -1.28 -10.12 -20.18
C GLY A 435 0.13 -10.47 -20.69
N GLU A 436 0.69 -9.63 -21.54
CA GLU A 436 1.96 -9.89 -22.26
C GLU A 436 3.10 -10.16 -21.29
N TYR A 437 3.22 -9.29 -20.29
CA TYR A 437 4.21 -9.40 -19.23
C TYR A 437 4.10 -10.70 -18.44
N ALA A 438 2.87 -11.09 -18.04
CA ALA A 438 2.64 -12.30 -17.27
C ALA A 438 2.99 -13.57 -18.07
N ILE A 439 2.58 -13.62 -19.34
CA ILE A 439 2.89 -14.75 -20.24
C ILE A 439 4.40 -14.84 -20.48
N LYS A 440 5.06 -13.72 -20.81
CA LYS A 440 6.52 -13.67 -21.02
C LYS A 440 7.29 -14.13 -19.78
N LYS A 441 6.95 -13.60 -18.60
CA LYS A 441 7.60 -13.94 -17.32
C LYS A 441 7.43 -15.43 -17.00
N THR A 442 6.24 -15.98 -17.23
CA THR A 442 5.94 -17.40 -16.98
C THR A 442 6.73 -18.31 -17.92
N LEU A 443 6.80 -17.98 -19.21
CA LEU A 443 7.58 -18.74 -20.19
C LEU A 443 9.07 -18.75 -19.86
N LEU A 444 9.63 -17.60 -19.43
CA LEU A 444 11.03 -17.52 -19.00
C LEU A 444 11.34 -18.39 -17.77
N LYS A 445 10.36 -18.53 -16.87
CA LYS A 445 10.53 -19.21 -15.58
C LYS A 445 10.25 -20.70 -15.66
N GLU A 446 9.16 -21.10 -16.32
CA GLU A 446 8.61 -22.45 -16.27
C GLU A 446 8.85 -23.27 -17.55
N SER A 447 9.15 -22.64 -18.69
CA SER A 447 9.41 -23.39 -19.92
C SER A 447 10.71 -24.20 -19.81
N PRO A 448 10.70 -25.49 -20.18
CA PRO A 448 11.92 -26.28 -20.33
C PRO A 448 12.91 -25.72 -21.37
N ARG A 449 12.44 -24.85 -22.28
CA ARG A 449 13.21 -24.24 -23.39
C ARG A 449 13.81 -22.88 -23.00
N ARG A 450 14.48 -22.82 -21.83
CA ARG A 450 14.93 -21.55 -21.23
C ARG A 450 15.84 -20.73 -22.14
N ARG A 451 16.80 -21.37 -22.82
CA ARG A 451 17.74 -20.65 -23.70
C ARG A 451 17.00 -19.89 -24.79
N GLU A 452 16.06 -20.54 -25.45
CA GLU A 452 15.32 -19.89 -26.53
C GLU A 452 14.33 -18.83 -26.01
N MET A 453 13.78 -19.03 -24.80
CA MET A 453 12.93 -18.03 -24.13
C MET A 453 13.72 -16.76 -23.80
N GLU A 454 14.95 -16.91 -23.30
CA GLU A 454 15.89 -15.82 -22.99
C GLU A 454 16.39 -15.10 -24.25
N GLU A 455 16.59 -15.83 -25.36
CA GLU A 455 16.94 -15.28 -26.69
C GLU A 455 15.79 -14.49 -27.37
N GLY A 456 14.66 -14.32 -26.68
CA GLY A 456 13.56 -13.44 -27.10
C GLY A 456 12.29 -14.16 -27.54
N GLN A 457 12.26 -15.51 -27.57
CA GLN A 457 11.03 -16.23 -27.95
C GLN A 457 9.88 -16.01 -26.97
N ALA A 458 10.15 -15.81 -25.67
CA ALA A 458 9.10 -15.53 -24.70
C ALA A 458 8.35 -14.22 -25.02
N ALA A 459 9.07 -13.20 -25.48
CA ALA A 459 8.47 -11.93 -25.92
C ALA A 459 7.73 -12.09 -27.25
N GLY A 460 8.26 -12.89 -28.18
CA GLY A 460 7.62 -13.21 -29.45
C GLY A 460 6.26 -13.90 -29.26
N ILE A 461 6.24 -14.99 -28.48
CA ILE A 461 5.03 -15.77 -28.16
C ILE A 461 3.99 -14.88 -27.47
N ALA A 462 4.39 -14.11 -26.45
CA ALA A 462 3.46 -13.26 -25.71
C ALA A 462 2.78 -12.20 -26.60
N LYS A 463 3.53 -11.57 -27.51
CA LYS A 463 2.99 -10.60 -28.48
C LYS A 463 2.09 -11.25 -29.51
N GLU A 464 2.51 -12.38 -30.07
CA GLU A 464 1.78 -13.12 -31.10
C GLU A 464 0.39 -13.52 -30.61
N VAL A 465 0.33 -14.15 -29.44
CA VAL A 465 -0.92 -14.67 -28.88
C VAL A 465 -1.91 -13.55 -28.54
N LEU A 466 -1.43 -12.41 -28.03
CA LEU A 466 -2.31 -11.28 -27.72
C LEU A 466 -2.83 -10.58 -28.97
N SER A 467 -2.01 -10.53 -30.03
CA SER A 467 -2.45 -10.03 -31.34
C SER A 467 -3.55 -10.91 -31.93
N GLN A 468 -3.39 -12.23 -31.87
CA GLN A 468 -4.41 -13.20 -32.30
C GLN A 468 -5.72 -13.03 -31.51
N LYS A 469 -5.66 -12.93 -30.18
CA LYS A 469 -6.85 -12.70 -29.34
C LYS A 469 -7.57 -11.39 -29.65
N GLN A 470 -6.83 -10.33 -29.98
CA GLN A 470 -7.41 -9.04 -30.38
C GLN A 470 -8.12 -9.13 -31.73
N GLN A 471 -7.52 -9.80 -32.72
CA GLN A 471 -8.13 -10.03 -34.02
C GLN A 471 -9.41 -10.89 -33.92
N GLU A 472 -9.39 -11.96 -33.12
CA GLU A 472 -10.57 -12.78 -32.87
C GLU A 472 -11.71 -12.01 -32.22
N LYS A 473 -11.41 -11.13 -31.25
CA LYS A 473 -12.41 -10.25 -30.64
C LYS A 473 -12.98 -9.21 -31.60
N GLN A 474 -12.17 -8.72 -32.55
CA GLN A 474 -12.64 -7.80 -33.59
C GLN A 474 -13.53 -8.53 -34.61
N ASN A 475 -13.13 -9.73 -35.05
CA ASN A 475 -13.90 -10.55 -35.97
C ASN A 475 -15.23 -11.02 -35.34
N ALA A 476 -15.24 -11.39 -34.06
CA ALA A 476 -16.47 -11.75 -33.33
C ALA A 476 -17.43 -10.56 -33.18
N LYS A 477 -16.92 -9.33 -33.05
CA LYS A 477 -17.73 -8.10 -33.03
C LYS A 477 -18.28 -7.74 -34.40
N GLN A 478 -17.53 -7.97 -35.48
CA GLN A 478 -18.01 -7.78 -36.85
C GLN A 478 -19.11 -8.79 -37.21
N ASN A 479 -18.90 -10.07 -36.90
CA ASN A 479 -19.90 -11.12 -37.15
C ASN A 479 -21.18 -10.97 -36.30
N ALA A 480 -21.10 -10.38 -35.11
CA ALA A 480 -22.28 -10.04 -34.30
C ALA A 480 -22.98 -8.74 -34.75
N GLY A 481 -22.28 -7.90 -35.52
CA GLY A 481 -22.82 -6.69 -36.15
C GLY A 481 -23.60 -6.98 -37.44
N ASP A 482 -23.17 -7.97 -38.22
CA ASP A 482 -23.84 -8.40 -39.47
C ASP A 482 -25.04 -9.33 -39.24
N ALA A 483 -25.31 -9.73 -37.99
CA ALA A 483 -26.47 -10.53 -37.59
C ALA A 483 -27.64 -9.70 -37.02
N ARG A 484 -27.58 -8.37 -37.15
CA ARG A 484 -28.69 -7.42 -36.87
C ARG A 484 -29.09 -6.73 -38.16
#